data_AF-A0A2R6BTD8-F1
#
_entry.id   AF-A0A2R6BTD8-F1
#
_cell.length_a   1.000
_cell.length_b   1.000
_cell.length_c   1.000
_cell.angle_alpha   90.00
_cell.angle_beta   90.00
_cell.angle_gamma   90.00
#
_symmetry.space_group_name_H-M   'P 1'
#
loop_
_entity.id
_entity.type
_entity.pdbx_description
1 polymer ?
#
loop_
_entity_poly.entity_id
_entity_poly.type
_entity_poly.pdbx_seq_one_letter_code
_entity_poly.pdbx_strand_id
1 'polypeptide(L)'
;MWGSQGLPHSPTDGRFFGNPKPLERSLEKIQGLHKRLSKRKFLSRNWFKAKTRLAKEYEHLKDFRRDSFFKLGVLLSQGYDVLILEDLDAQGLIQKRGQTGMRRRGLYDSAFSELRACLEWGFQKRGKTVLAVSAYNTSRECFLCGRINHNLTLEDRVFHCPCCGFTLDRDLNACLVLLKRSGWVPSGVSAVELRPIPPHPLWG
;
A
#
# COMPACT_ATOMS: atom_id res chain seq x y z
N MET A 1 35.44 -22.99 18.08
CA MET A 1 34.36 -22.71 19.05
C MET A 1 34.05 -21.22 18.99
N TRP A 2 33.24 -20.80 18.02
CA TRP A 2 32.65 -19.46 17.93
C TRP A 2 31.16 -19.65 17.79
N GLY A 3 30.43 -18.95 18.66
CA GLY A 3 29.06 -19.21 19.02
C GLY A 3 28.07 -19.09 17.87
N SER A 4 27.18 -20.06 17.88
CA SER A 4 25.86 -20.13 17.30
C SER A 4 25.06 -18.81 17.32
N GLN A 5 24.19 -18.67 16.32
CA GLN A 5 22.98 -17.82 16.25
C GLN A 5 23.11 -16.46 15.54
N GLY A 6 23.45 -16.50 14.25
CA GLY A 6 22.78 -15.62 13.29
C GLY A 6 21.47 -16.26 12.89
N LEU A 7 20.34 -15.80 13.42
CA LEU A 7 19.01 -16.18 12.92
C LEU A 7 18.97 -15.89 11.40
N PRO A 8 18.42 -16.78 10.56
CA PRO A 8 18.21 -16.46 9.15
C PRO A 8 17.38 -15.19 9.09
N HIS A 9 17.95 -14.12 8.55
CA HIS A 9 17.26 -12.85 8.38
C HIS A 9 16.01 -13.11 7.55
N SER A 10 14.84 -12.85 8.14
CA SER A 10 13.60 -12.95 7.41
C SER A 10 13.66 -11.97 6.21
N PRO A 11 13.35 -12.42 4.98
CA PRO A 11 13.33 -11.57 3.77
C PRO A 11 12.42 -10.34 3.88
N THR A 12 11.48 -10.35 4.83
CA THR A 12 10.63 -9.22 5.18
C THR A 12 10.48 -9.21 6.71
N ASP A 13 10.66 -8.06 7.36
CA ASP A 13 10.63 -7.94 8.83
C ASP A 13 9.21 -7.96 9.45
N GLY A 14 8.21 -8.30 8.63
CA GLY A 14 6.79 -8.42 9.00
C GLY A 14 6.08 -7.10 9.21
N ARG A 15 6.72 -5.96 8.93
CA ARG A 15 6.12 -4.66 9.22
C ARG A 15 5.12 -4.24 8.15
N PHE A 16 3.95 -3.77 8.58
CA PHE A 16 2.94 -3.19 7.69
C PHE A 16 2.58 -1.76 8.06
N PHE A 17 2.26 -0.95 7.06
CA PHE A 17 1.70 0.39 7.24
C PHE A 17 0.19 0.34 7.01
N GLY A 18 -0.58 0.49 8.09
CA GLY A 18 -2.05 0.53 7.99
C GLY A 18 -2.53 1.77 7.24
N ASN A 19 -3.56 1.64 6.40
CA ASN A 19 -4.18 2.79 5.76
C ASN A 19 -4.79 3.71 6.84
N PRO A 20 -4.39 4.99 6.94
CA PRO A 20 -4.94 5.91 7.95
C PRO A 20 -6.41 6.28 7.70
N LYS A 21 -6.96 5.94 6.53
CA LYS A 21 -8.35 6.19 6.10
C LYS A 21 -8.83 7.63 6.38
N PRO A 22 -8.07 8.66 5.97
CA PRO A 22 -8.39 10.05 6.29
C PRO A 22 -9.72 10.51 5.67
N LEU A 23 -10.09 9.94 4.51
CA LEU A 23 -11.40 10.19 3.91
C LEU A 23 -12.51 9.69 4.82
N GLU A 24 -12.43 8.45 5.31
CA GLU A 24 -13.42 7.83 6.19
C GLU A 24 -13.68 8.69 7.43
N ARG A 25 -12.60 9.16 8.07
CA ARG A 25 -12.65 10.03 9.25
C ARG A 25 -13.27 11.40 8.97
N SER A 26 -13.25 11.87 7.72
CA SER A 26 -13.74 13.19 7.33
C SER A 26 -15.06 13.14 6.56
N LEU A 27 -15.68 11.96 6.42
CA LEU A 27 -16.89 11.77 5.61
C LEU A 27 -18.04 12.66 6.06
N GLU A 28 -18.34 12.69 7.35
CA GLU A 28 -19.44 13.47 7.90
C GLU A 28 -19.27 14.97 7.60
N LYS A 29 -18.04 15.46 7.78
CA LYS A 29 -17.68 16.85 7.50
C LYS A 29 -17.82 17.19 6.01
N ILE A 30 -17.32 16.31 5.14
CA ILE A 30 -17.45 16.45 3.68
C ILE A 30 -18.92 16.41 3.26
N GLN A 31 -19.71 15.47 3.76
CA GLN A 31 -21.15 15.37 3.48
C GLN A 31 -21.88 16.64 3.93
N GLY A 32 -21.54 17.16 5.11
CA GLY A 32 -22.07 18.44 5.61
C GLY A 32 -21.67 19.64 4.73
N LEU A 33 -20.48 19.64 4.15
CA LEU A 33 -20.05 20.67 3.19
C LEU A 33 -20.78 20.55 1.85
N HIS A 34 -20.97 19.34 1.32
CA HIS A 34 -21.77 19.08 0.12
C HIS A 34 -23.22 19.53 0.30
N LYS A 35 -23.88 19.15 1.40
CA LYS A 35 -25.25 19.58 1.73
C LYS A 35 -25.38 21.09 1.87
N ARG A 36 -24.35 21.76 2.41
CA ARG A 36 -24.33 23.22 2.49
C ARG A 36 -24.18 23.87 1.12
N LEU A 37 -23.36 23.29 0.24
CA LEU A 37 -23.15 23.78 -1.13
C LEU A 37 -24.41 23.64 -1.98
N SER A 38 -25.07 22.47 -1.93
CA SER A 38 -26.27 22.20 -2.72
C SER A 38 -27.44 23.13 -2.38
N LYS A 39 -27.53 23.59 -1.12
CA LYS A 39 -28.54 24.55 -0.68
C LYS A 39 -28.24 26.01 -1.09
N ARG A 40 -27.10 26.32 -1.72
CA ARG A 40 -26.78 27.69 -2.16
C ARG A 40 -27.22 27.91 -3.60
N LYS A 41 -27.80 29.09 -3.86
CA LYS A 41 -28.10 29.55 -5.23
C LYS A 41 -26.82 29.53 -6.06
N PHE A 42 -26.82 28.75 -7.15
CA PHE A 42 -25.70 28.64 -8.08
C PHE A 42 -25.17 30.03 -8.49
N LEU A 43 -23.85 30.17 -8.58
CA LEU A 43 -23.13 31.43 -8.87
C LEU A 43 -23.35 32.59 -7.88
N SER A 44 -24.07 32.40 -6.77
CA SER A 44 -24.10 33.42 -5.72
C SER A 44 -22.76 33.52 -4.98
N ARG A 45 -22.48 34.67 -4.38
CA ARG A 45 -21.31 34.87 -3.49
C ARG A 45 -21.23 33.79 -2.39
N ASN A 46 -22.38 33.36 -1.87
CA ASN A 46 -22.45 32.32 -0.85
C ASN A 46 -22.19 30.91 -1.40
N TRP A 47 -22.55 30.65 -2.66
CA TRP A 47 -22.19 29.40 -3.35
C TRP A 47 -20.68 29.29 -3.56
N PHE A 48 -20.02 30.36 -4.03
CA PHE A 48 -18.56 30.37 -4.15
C PHE A 48 -17.87 30.16 -2.80
N LYS A 49 -18.31 30.84 -1.73
CA LYS A 49 -17.79 30.61 -0.37
C LYS A 49 -17.94 29.14 0.08
N ALA A 50 -19.10 28.51 -0.17
CA ALA A 50 -19.32 27.11 0.17
C ALA A 50 -18.43 26.17 -0.66
N LYS A 51 -18.28 26.44 -1.95
CA LYS A 51 -17.42 25.68 -2.87
C LYS A 51 -15.96 25.74 -2.42
N THR A 52 -15.45 26.92 -2.06
CA THR A 52 -14.09 27.08 -1.53
C THR A 52 -13.88 26.30 -0.24
N ARG A 53 -14.85 26.31 0.70
CA ARG A 53 -14.75 25.53 1.93
C ARG A 53 -14.68 24.02 1.67
N LEU A 54 -15.49 23.52 0.73
CA LEU A 54 -15.44 22.12 0.31
C LEU A 54 -14.08 21.77 -0.32
N ALA A 55 -13.57 22.63 -1.21
CA ALA A 55 -12.27 22.45 -1.85
C ALA A 55 -11.13 22.40 -0.82
N LYS A 56 -11.11 23.32 0.15
CA LYS A 56 -10.12 23.34 1.24
C LYS A 56 -10.12 22.06 2.07
N GLU A 57 -11.29 21.44 2.28
CA GLU A 57 -11.36 20.18 3.01
C GLU A 57 -10.70 19.04 2.23
N TYR A 58 -10.96 18.96 0.92
CA TYR A 58 -10.31 17.98 0.06
C TYR A 58 -8.79 18.22 -0.06
N GLU A 59 -8.37 19.49 -0.11
CA GLU A 59 -6.96 19.88 -0.09
C GLU A 59 -6.27 19.42 1.21
N HIS A 60 -6.87 19.68 2.37
CA HIS A 60 -6.37 19.20 3.66
C HIS A 60 -6.21 17.66 3.69
N LEU A 61 -7.18 16.92 3.15
CA LEU A 61 -7.10 15.45 3.07
C LEU A 61 -5.97 14.96 2.15
N LYS A 62 -5.74 15.68 1.04
CA LYS A 62 -4.66 15.39 0.12
C LYS A 62 -3.32 15.66 0.78
N ASP A 63 -3.16 16.80 1.45
CA ASP A 63 -1.91 17.18 2.11
C ASP A 63 -1.57 16.22 3.25
N PHE A 64 -2.55 15.86 4.08
CA PHE A 64 -2.37 14.85 5.13
C PHE A 64 -1.89 13.50 4.57
N ARG A 65 -2.49 13.05 3.46
CA ARG A 65 -2.11 11.78 2.81
C ARG A 65 -0.69 11.84 2.26
N ARG A 66 -0.37 12.93 1.55
CA ARG A 66 0.95 13.15 0.96
C ARG A 66 2.04 13.24 2.03
N ASP A 67 1.78 13.95 3.12
CA ASP A 67 2.64 14.02 4.29
C ASP A 67 2.90 12.63 4.90
N SER A 68 1.84 11.82 5.08
CA SER A 68 1.97 10.44 5.55
C SER A 68 2.87 9.60 4.64
N PHE A 69 2.70 9.71 3.32
CA PHE A 69 3.50 8.97 2.34
C PHE A 69 4.96 9.42 2.31
N PHE A 70 5.25 10.72 2.41
CA PHE A 70 6.62 11.20 2.52
C PHE A 70 7.31 10.72 3.78
N LYS A 71 6.61 10.78 4.93
CA LYS A 71 7.15 10.30 6.20
C LYS A 71 7.44 8.79 6.14
N LEU A 72 6.56 8.01 5.50
CA LEU A 72 6.80 6.59 5.24
C LEU A 72 8.02 6.37 4.33
N GLY A 73 8.14 7.11 3.23
CA GLY A 73 9.28 7.01 2.32
C GLY A 73 10.61 7.37 3.00
N VAL A 74 10.63 8.40 3.85
CA VAL A 74 11.80 8.75 4.67
C VAL A 74 12.17 7.62 5.62
N LEU A 75 11.19 7.08 6.34
CA LEU A 75 11.41 6.00 7.30
C LEU A 75 11.98 4.74 6.63
N LEU A 76 11.34 4.28 5.55
CA LEU A 76 11.76 3.06 4.86
C LEU A 76 13.13 3.25 4.21
N SER A 77 13.38 4.38 3.56
CA SER A 77 14.67 4.65 2.92
C SER A 77 15.83 4.85 3.91
N GLN A 78 15.57 5.06 5.20
CA GLN A 78 16.61 5.03 6.23
C GLN A 78 17.01 3.60 6.61
N GLY A 79 16.04 2.67 6.66
CA GLY A 79 16.28 1.30 7.13
C GLY A 79 16.58 0.27 6.03
N TYR A 80 16.23 0.56 4.78
CA TYR A 80 16.34 -0.39 3.67
C TYR A 80 17.10 0.19 2.49
N ASP A 81 17.92 -0.63 1.82
CA ASP A 81 18.75 -0.21 0.67
C ASP A 81 18.12 -0.47 -0.69
N VAL A 82 17.10 -1.32 -0.73
CA VAL A 82 16.39 -1.69 -1.95
C VAL A 82 14.88 -1.56 -1.69
N LEU A 83 14.22 -0.84 -2.59
CA LEU A 83 12.77 -0.77 -2.68
C LEU A 83 12.30 -1.61 -3.87
N ILE A 84 11.47 -2.61 -3.60
CA ILE A 84 10.83 -3.42 -4.64
C ILE A 84 9.35 -3.04 -4.67
N LEU A 85 8.87 -2.64 -5.84
CA LEU A 85 7.49 -2.24 -6.06
C LEU A 85 6.86 -3.10 -7.14
N GLU A 86 5.58 -3.38 -6.97
CA GLU A 86 4.79 -3.96 -8.05
C GLU A 86 4.64 -2.95 -9.19
N ASP A 87 4.92 -3.40 -10.42
CA ASP A 87 4.61 -2.66 -11.62
C ASP A 87 3.14 -2.83 -11.97
N LEU A 88 2.30 -2.09 -11.23
CA LEU A 88 0.85 -2.09 -11.39
C LEU A 88 0.40 -0.97 -12.31
N ASP A 89 -0.40 -1.33 -13.32
CA ASP A 89 -1.30 -0.38 -13.97
C ASP A 89 -2.48 -0.07 -13.04
N ALA A 90 -2.30 0.91 -12.17
CA ALA A 90 -3.32 1.37 -11.23
C ALA A 90 -4.59 1.88 -11.94
N GLN A 91 -4.47 2.45 -13.14
CA GLN A 91 -5.63 2.88 -13.93
C GLN A 91 -6.41 1.67 -14.45
N GLY A 92 -5.70 0.68 -14.99
CA GLY A 92 -6.30 -0.59 -15.42
C GLY A 92 -7.02 -1.34 -14.29
N LEU A 93 -6.50 -1.29 -13.06
CA LEU A 93 -7.15 -1.90 -11.89
C LEU A 93 -8.48 -1.22 -11.53
N ILE A 94 -8.52 0.12 -11.55
CA ILE A 94 -9.73 0.89 -11.21
C ILE A 94 -10.83 0.71 -12.28
N GLN A 95 -10.43 0.58 -13.55
CA GLN A 95 -11.33 0.51 -14.69
C GLN A 95 -11.90 -0.90 -14.96
N LYS A 96 -11.36 -1.96 -14.34
CA LYS A 96 -11.86 -3.33 -14.53
C LYS A 96 -13.37 -3.45 -14.21
N ARG A 97 -14.13 -3.98 -15.18
CA ARG A 97 -15.57 -4.31 -15.04
C ARG A 97 -15.74 -5.36 -13.93
N GLY A 98 -16.76 -5.18 -13.09
CA GLY A 98 -17.07 -6.09 -11.97
C GLY A 98 -16.54 -5.68 -10.59
N GLN A 99 -15.77 -4.59 -10.48
CA GLN A 99 -15.43 -4.04 -9.16
C GLN A 99 -16.60 -3.28 -8.52
N THR A 100 -16.85 -3.54 -7.24
CA THR A 100 -17.88 -2.85 -6.46
C THR A 100 -17.48 -1.40 -6.16
N GLY A 101 -18.47 -0.52 -5.95
CA GLY A 101 -18.22 0.90 -5.65
C GLY A 101 -17.35 1.13 -4.40
N MET A 102 -17.48 0.28 -3.39
CA MET A 102 -16.66 0.31 -2.18
C MET A 102 -15.18 -0.01 -2.45
N ARG A 103 -14.90 -0.99 -3.31
CA ARG A 103 -13.53 -1.35 -3.72
C ARG A 103 -12.87 -0.25 -4.54
N ARG A 104 -13.61 0.33 -5.50
CA ARG A 104 -13.13 1.49 -6.26
C ARG A 104 -12.78 2.64 -5.32
N ARG A 105 -13.64 2.94 -4.35
CA ARG A 105 -13.39 3.99 -3.36
C ARG A 105 -12.12 3.73 -2.55
N GLY A 106 -11.91 2.51 -2.06
CA GLY A 106 -10.68 2.13 -1.36
C GLY A 106 -9.41 2.28 -2.21
N LEU A 107 -9.49 1.96 -3.51
CA LEU A 107 -8.38 2.15 -4.46
C LEU A 107 -8.12 3.63 -4.79
N TYR A 108 -9.16 4.46 -4.90
CA TYR A 108 -8.99 5.91 -5.02
C TYR A 108 -8.44 6.52 -3.73
N ASP A 109 -8.83 5.99 -2.57
CA ASP A 109 -8.36 6.43 -1.26
C ASP A 109 -6.93 5.98 -0.96
N SER A 110 -6.45 4.91 -1.56
CA SER A 110 -5.06 4.48 -1.37
C SER A 110 -4.06 5.36 -2.11
N ALA A 111 -4.49 6.16 -3.10
CA ALA A 111 -3.65 7.04 -3.93
C ALA A 111 -2.31 6.38 -4.31
N PHE A 112 -2.38 5.13 -4.81
CA PHE A 112 -1.23 4.25 -4.98
C PHE A 112 -0.10 4.89 -5.81
N SER A 113 -0.44 5.67 -6.84
CA SER A 113 0.53 6.41 -7.64
C SER A 113 1.29 7.48 -6.84
N GLU A 114 0.61 8.18 -5.94
CA GLU A 114 1.23 9.19 -5.07
C GLU A 114 2.09 8.53 -4.00
N LEU A 115 1.62 7.42 -3.40
CA LEU A 115 2.42 6.61 -2.48
C LEU A 115 3.71 6.13 -3.15
N ARG A 116 3.60 5.52 -4.34
CA ARG A 116 4.73 5.06 -5.15
C ARG A 116 5.74 6.19 -5.37
N ALA A 117 5.28 7.34 -5.87
CA ALA A 117 6.15 8.49 -6.12
C ALA A 117 6.89 8.97 -4.85
N CYS A 118 6.22 9.00 -3.69
CA CYS A 118 6.86 9.39 -2.43
C CYS A 118 7.91 8.37 -1.95
N LEU A 119 7.64 7.08 -2.12
CA LEU A 119 8.58 6.01 -1.78
C LEU A 119 9.80 6.04 -2.71
N GLU A 120 9.59 6.09 -4.03
CA GLU A 120 10.66 6.17 -5.03
C GLU A 120 11.56 7.38 -4.77
N TRP A 121 10.96 8.55 -4.54
CA TRP A 121 11.70 9.76 -4.17
C TRP A 121 12.56 9.56 -2.91
N GLY A 122 12.01 8.93 -1.87
CA GLY A 122 12.71 8.71 -0.60
C GLY A 122 13.97 7.86 -0.75
N PHE A 123 13.90 6.81 -1.56
CA PHE A 123 15.03 5.91 -1.86
C PHE A 123 16.02 6.56 -2.83
N GLN A 124 15.55 7.12 -3.94
CA GLN A 124 16.40 7.78 -4.94
C GLN A 124 17.18 8.96 -4.35
N LYS A 125 16.56 9.77 -3.48
CA LYS A 125 17.23 10.88 -2.78
C LYS A 125 18.43 10.43 -1.95
N ARG A 126 18.44 9.17 -1.50
CA ARG A 126 19.53 8.56 -0.72
C ARG A 126 20.49 7.71 -1.57
N GLY A 127 20.37 7.74 -2.89
CA GLY A 127 21.17 6.92 -3.80
C GLY A 127 20.87 5.43 -3.72
N LYS A 128 19.66 5.06 -3.27
CA LYS A 128 19.26 3.67 -3.05
C LYS A 128 18.55 3.08 -4.26
N THR A 129 18.50 1.74 -4.31
CA THR A 129 17.98 1.02 -5.48
C THR A 129 16.45 0.95 -5.44
N VAL A 130 15.82 1.20 -6.59
CA VAL A 130 14.37 1.05 -6.79
C VAL A 130 14.14 0.10 -7.95
N LEU A 131 13.40 -0.97 -7.72
CA LEU A 131 13.08 -2.00 -8.71
C LEU A 131 11.56 -2.11 -8.88
N ALA A 132 11.09 -1.89 -10.11
CA ALA A 132 9.72 -2.21 -10.49
C ALA A 132 9.67 -3.64 -11.03
N VAL A 133 8.79 -4.48 -10.47
CA VAL A 133 8.69 -5.90 -10.81
C VAL A 133 7.26 -6.22 -11.21
N SER A 134 7.08 -7.00 -12.28
CA SER A 134 5.76 -7.39 -12.75
C SER A 134 4.88 -7.99 -11.65
N ALA A 135 3.71 -7.40 -11.47
CA ALA A 135 2.68 -7.85 -10.53
C ALA A 135 1.88 -9.08 -11.02
N TYR A 136 2.20 -9.60 -12.20
CA TYR A 136 1.42 -10.65 -12.83
C TYR A 136 1.36 -11.90 -11.94
N ASN A 137 0.15 -12.26 -11.47
CA ASN A 137 -0.13 -13.39 -10.59
C ASN A 137 0.62 -13.42 -9.24
N THR A 138 1.24 -12.33 -8.79
CA THR A 138 2.01 -12.31 -7.52
C THR A 138 1.17 -12.78 -6.34
N SER A 139 -0.10 -12.36 -6.28
CA SER A 139 -1.02 -12.75 -5.22
C SER A 139 -1.54 -14.21 -5.31
N ARG A 140 -1.20 -14.96 -6.36
CA ARG A 140 -1.67 -16.33 -6.64
C ARG A 140 -0.54 -17.32 -6.86
N GLU A 141 0.67 -16.85 -7.12
CA GLU A 141 1.85 -17.68 -7.29
C GLU A 141 2.41 -18.11 -5.94
N CYS A 142 2.71 -19.38 -5.78
CA CYS A 142 3.45 -19.86 -4.62
C CYS A 142 4.90 -19.42 -4.70
N PHE A 143 5.39 -18.65 -3.73
CA PHE A 143 6.81 -18.28 -3.65
C PHE A 143 7.75 -19.50 -3.69
N LEU A 144 7.37 -20.57 -2.98
CA LEU A 144 8.21 -21.76 -2.82
C LEU A 144 8.33 -22.54 -4.14
N CYS A 145 7.21 -23.02 -4.70
CA CYS A 145 7.24 -23.91 -5.86
C CYS A 145 6.87 -23.25 -7.20
N GLY A 146 6.46 -21.97 -7.22
CA GLY A 146 6.09 -21.23 -8.42
C GLY A 146 4.72 -21.58 -9.03
N ARG A 147 3.96 -22.51 -8.44
CA ARG A 147 2.64 -22.87 -8.98
C ARG A 147 1.59 -21.80 -8.69
N ILE A 148 0.74 -21.52 -9.69
CA ILE A 148 -0.41 -20.62 -9.56
C ILE A 148 -1.58 -21.35 -8.89
N ASN A 149 -2.11 -20.80 -7.80
CA ASN A 149 -3.37 -21.21 -7.20
C ASN A 149 -4.53 -20.47 -7.89
N HIS A 150 -5.24 -21.18 -8.78
CA HIS A 150 -6.38 -20.62 -9.53
C HIS A 150 -7.66 -20.51 -8.70
N ASN A 151 -7.74 -21.22 -7.57
CA ASN A 151 -8.93 -21.25 -6.70
C ASN A 151 -8.92 -20.14 -5.65
N LEU A 152 -7.84 -19.35 -5.58
CA LEU A 152 -7.71 -18.26 -4.62
C LEU A 152 -8.69 -17.13 -4.95
N THR A 153 -9.55 -16.80 -4.00
CA THR A 153 -10.51 -15.69 -4.05
C THR A 153 -9.91 -14.43 -3.44
N LEU A 154 -10.64 -13.30 -3.46
CA LEU A 154 -10.19 -12.06 -2.81
C LEU A 154 -10.37 -12.06 -1.28
N GLU A 155 -11.18 -12.98 -0.75
CA GLU A 155 -11.46 -13.09 0.69
C GLU A 155 -10.38 -13.92 1.40
N ASP A 156 -9.67 -14.75 0.65
CA ASP A 156 -8.54 -15.53 1.16
C ASP A 156 -7.38 -14.62 1.55
N ARG A 157 -7.16 -14.50 2.86
CA ARG A 157 -6.02 -13.79 3.48
C ARG A 157 -4.83 -14.71 3.71
N VAL A 158 -5.06 -16.02 3.79
CA VAL A 158 -4.01 -17.03 3.88
C VAL A 158 -3.82 -17.66 2.51
N PHE A 159 -2.58 -17.69 2.03
CA PHE A 159 -2.20 -18.44 0.85
C PHE A 159 -1.89 -19.89 1.25
N HIS A 160 -2.63 -20.84 0.69
CA HIS A 160 -2.32 -22.26 0.79
C HIS A 160 -1.97 -22.81 -0.60
N CYS A 161 -0.80 -23.42 -0.75
CA CYS A 161 -0.38 -24.00 -2.02
C CYS A 161 -0.93 -25.42 -2.18
N PRO A 162 -1.80 -25.69 -3.18
CA PRO A 162 -2.33 -27.04 -3.41
C PRO A 162 -1.27 -28.02 -3.94
N CYS A 163 -0.09 -27.53 -4.33
CA CYS A 163 0.98 -28.34 -4.94
C CYS A 163 2.02 -28.84 -3.94
N CYS A 164 2.40 -27.98 -2.98
CA CYS A 164 3.50 -28.26 -2.06
C CYS A 164 3.13 -28.07 -0.59
N GLY A 165 1.86 -27.72 -0.28
CA GLY A 165 1.38 -27.51 1.08
C GLY A 165 1.86 -26.22 1.74
N PHE A 166 2.74 -25.43 1.10
CA PHE A 166 3.24 -24.17 1.64
C PHE A 166 2.09 -23.22 2.02
N THR A 167 2.16 -22.68 3.24
CA THR A 167 1.12 -21.83 3.81
C THR A 167 1.71 -20.57 4.41
N LEU A 168 1.16 -19.40 4.07
CA LEU A 168 1.61 -18.09 4.58
C LEU A 168 0.48 -17.06 4.47
N ASP A 169 0.62 -15.90 5.13
CA ASP A 169 -0.19 -14.73 4.75
C ASP A 169 -0.01 -14.43 3.25
N ARG A 170 -1.13 -14.10 2.59
CA ARG A 170 -1.17 -13.91 1.14
C ARG A 170 -0.36 -12.72 0.66
N ASP A 171 -0.43 -11.60 1.38
CA ASP A 171 0.28 -10.38 0.99
C ASP A 171 1.79 -10.61 1.21
N LEU A 172 2.16 -11.31 2.29
CA LEU A 172 3.54 -11.72 2.52
C LEU A 172 4.06 -12.69 1.44
N ASN A 173 3.27 -13.70 1.03
CA ASN A 173 3.64 -14.59 -0.07
C ASN A 173 3.86 -13.78 -1.37
N ALA A 174 3.01 -12.81 -1.67
CA ALA A 174 3.17 -11.94 -2.84
C ALA A 174 4.47 -11.11 -2.77
N CYS A 175 4.80 -10.54 -1.60
CA CYS A 175 6.08 -9.85 -1.37
C CYS A 175 7.28 -10.76 -1.64
N LEU A 176 7.24 -12.02 -1.22
CA LEU A 176 8.31 -12.98 -1.46
C LEU A 176 8.43 -13.36 -2.94
N VAL A 177 7.31 -13.50 -3.66
CA VAL A 177 7.31 -13.70 -5.12
C VAL A 177 7.99 -12.52 -5.83
N LEU A 178 7.68 -11.28 -5.43
CA LEU A 178 8.32 -10.09 -5.99
C LEU A 178 9.82 -10.05 -5.69
N LEU A 179 10.21 -10.36 -4.45
CA LEU A 179 11.61 -10.46 -4.05
C LEU A 179 12.36 -11.48 -4.92
N LYS A 180 11.78 -12.68 -5.09
CA LYS A 180 12.33 -13.73 -5.96
C LYS A 180 12.51 -13.26 -7.40
N ARG A 181 11.51 -12.59 -7.96
CA ARG A 181 11.54 -12.05 -9.34
C ARG A 181 12.52 -10.89 -9.51
N SER A 182 12.84 -10.17 -8.44
CA SER A 182 13.89 -9.14 -8.45
C SER A 182 15.32 -9.71 -8.43
N GLY A 183 15.48 -11.04 -8.40
CA GLY A 183 16.77 -11.72 -8.35
C GLY A 183 17.24 -12.09 -6.93
N TRP A 184 16.40 -11.88 -5.91
CA TRP A 184 16.74 -12.15 -4.52
C TRP A 184 15.98 -13.38 -4.00
N VAL A 185 16.69 -14.47 -3.73
CA VAL A 185 16.11 -15.68 -3.15
C VAL A 185 16.56 -15.81 -1.69
N PRO A 186 15.66 -15.65 -0.70
CA PRO A 186 16.01 -15.86 0.70
C PRO A 186 16.34 -17.34 0.95
N SER A 187 17.40 -17.58 1.73
CA SER A 187 17.91 -18.92 2.04
C SER A 187 17.01 -19.72 2.99
N GLY A 188 15.96 -19.08 3.53
CA GLY A 188 14.90 -19.69 4.30
C GLY A 188 13.74 -18.70 4.50
N VAL A 189 12.52 -19.22 4.62
CA VAL A 189 11.33 -18.42 4.96
C VAL A 189 10.70 -19.04 6.19
N SER A 190 10.75 -18.34 7.31
CA SER A 190 10.02 -18.70 8.52
C SER A 190 8.67 -17.99 8.56
N ALA A 191 7.75 -18.48 9.40
CA ALA A 191 6.59 -17.69 9.76
C ALA A 191 7.05 -16.35 10.36
N VAL A 192 6.52 -15.25 9.87
CA VAL A 192 6.80 -13.90 10.37
C VAL A 192 5.52 -13.38 11.00
N GLU A 193 5.61 -12.91 12.24
CA GLU A 193 4.51 -12.20 12.88
C GLU A 193 4.34 -10.82 12.24
N LEU A 194 3.13 -10.55 11.72
CA LEU A 194 2.80 -9.24 11.17
C LEU A 194 2.65 -8.23 12.29
N ARG A 195 3.39 -7.12 12.20
CA ARG A 195 3.37 -6.04 13.19
C ARG A 195 3.27 -4.68 12.53
N PRO A 196 2.55 -3.71 13.11
CA PRO A 196 2.50 -2.38 12.52
C PRO A 196 3.86 -1.69 12.59
N ILE A 197 4.17 -0.85 11.60
CA ILE A 197 5.29 0.10 11.72
C ILE A 197 5.02 1.00 12.94
N PRO A 198 5.97 1.12 13.89
CA PRO A 198 5.77 1.95 15.06
C PRO A 198 5.56 3.41 14.65
N PRO A 199 4.74 4.18 15.40
CA PRO A 199 4.52 5.59 15.10
C PRO A 199 5.86 6.33 15.10
N HIS A 200 6.19 6.96 13.97
CA HIS A 200 7.44 7.69 13.84
C HIS A 200 7.32 9.09 14.49
N PRO A 201 8.37 9.64 15.12
CA PRO A 201 8.32 10.96 15.76
C PRO A 201 7.89 12.09 14.82
N LEU A 202 8.14 11.93 13.52
CA LEU A 202 7.68 12.89 12.50
C LEU A 202 6.17 12.81 12.26
N TRP A 203 5.42 11.84 12.78
CA TRP A 203 3.98 11.67 12.55
C TRP A 203 3.10 12.49 13.51
N GLY A 204 3.71 13.29 14.38
CA GLY A 204 3.04 14.29 15.23
C GLY A 204 2.68 15.58 14.49
#